data_AF-A0A416AAR6-F1
#
_entry.id   AF-A0A416AAR6-F1
#
_cell.length_a   1.000
_cell.length_b   1.000
_cell.length_c   1.000
_cell.angle_alpha   90.00
_cell.angle_beta   90.00
_cell.angle_gamma   90.00
#
_symmetry.space_group_name_H-M   'P 1'
#
loop_
_entity.id
_entity.type
_entity.pdbx_description
1 polymer ?
#
loop_
_entity_poly.entity_id
_entity_poly.type
_entity_poly.pdbx_seq_one_letter_code
_entity_poly.pdbx_strand_id
1 'polypeptide(L)' 'MKRVLLLILLAMAILPGKVRSQAGTVTYSGQIHNPGGDAIDYATVVLLQGDRQIAGGTTDDAGNFALKADRGIIH' A
#
# COMPACT_ATOMS: atom_id res chain seq x y z
N MET A 1 20.47 23.64 -39.94
CA MET A 1 19.90 24.23 -38.70
C MET A 1 18.65 23.51 -38.21
N LYS A 2 17.62 23.29 -39.06
CA LYS A 2 16.36 22.60 -38.67
C LYS A 2 16.54 21.17 -38.13
N ARG A 3 17.46 20.39 -38.71
CA ARG A 3 17.78 19.01 -38.28
C ARG A 3 18.51 18.95 -36.93
N VAL A 4 19.37 19.94 -36.66
CA VAL A 4 20.09 20.05 -35.37
C VAL A 4 19.12 20.45 -34.25
N LEU A 5 18.20 21.37 -34.54
CA LEU A 5 17.13 21.74 -33.62
C LEU A 5 16.22 20.55 -33.28
N LEU A 6 15.90 19.72 -34.28
CA LEU A 6 15.10 18.50 -34.09
C LEU A 6 15.78 17.48 -33.16
N LEU A 7 17.10 17.34 -33.27
CA LEU A 7 17.90 16.42 -32.44
C LEU A 7 17.99 16.89 -30.97
N ILE A 8 18.08 18.21 -30.75
CA ILE A 8 18.10 18.79 -29.40
C ILE A 8 16.72 18.65 -28.72
N LEU A 9 15.63 18.85 -29.46
CA LEU A 9 14.26 18.63 -28.97
C LEU A 9 14.01 17.15 -28.62
N LEU A 10 14.55 16.22 -29.41
CA LEU A 10 14.40 14.78 -29.16
C LEU A 10 15.18 14.33 -27.91
N ALA A 11 16.35 14.92 -27.64
CA ALA A 11 17.14 14.62 -26.45
C ALA A 11 16.47 15.07 -25.13
N MET A 12 15.65 16.12 -25.17
CA MET A 12 14.91 16.62 -23.99
C MET A 12 13.68 15.77 -23.64
N ALA A 13 13.22 14.88 -24.53
CA ALA A 13 12.08 13.99 -24.29
C ALA A 13 12.43 12.78 -23.40
N ILE A 14 13.72 12.56 -23.11
CA ILE A 14 14.22 11.48 -22.25
C ILE A 14 14.54 12.03 -20.86
N LEU A 15 13.62 12.79 -20.27
CA LEU A 15 13.65 12.96 -18.82
C LEU A 15 13.11 11.66 -18.24
N PRO A 16 13.87 10.90 -17.41
CA PRO A 16 13.29 9.82 -16.65
C PRO A 16 12.16 10.45 -15.83
N GLY A 17 10.92 10.13 -16.21
CA GLY A 17 9.74 10.56 -15.50
C GLY A 17 10.00 10.26 -14.04
N LYS A 18 9.85 11.29 -13.18
CA LYS A 18 10.03 11.17 -11.75
C LYS A 18 9.32 9.89 -11.33
N VAL A 19 10.09 8.87 -10.93
CA VAL A 19 9.54 7.66 -10.37
C VAL A 19 8.77 8.16 -9.16
N ARG A 20 7.44 8.22 -9.29
CA ARG A 20 6.57 8.55 -8.18
C ARG A 20 6.83 7.42 -7.21
N SER A 21 7.65 7.71 -6.21
CA SER A 21 7.99 6.75 -5.16
C SER A 21 6.67 6.15 -4.72
N GLN A 22 6.47 4.88 -5.05
CA GLN A 22 5.27 4.15 -4.66
C GLN A 22 5.26 4.26 -3.14
N ALA A 23 4.33 5.06 -2.61
CA ALA A 23 4.26 5.37 -1.19
C ALA A 23 4.37 4.05 -0.45
N GLY A 24 5.48 3.87 0.28
CA GLY A 24 5.93 2.53 0.68
C GLY A 24 4.80 1.78 1.39
N THR A 25 4.45 0.60 0.89
CA THR A 25 3.42 -0.25 1.50
C THR A 25 3.82 -0.58 2.94
N VAL A 26 2.89 -0.42 3.87
CA VAL A 26 3.05 -0.80 5.28
C VAL A 26 2.22 -2.04 5.55
N THR A 27 2.75 -2.89 6.44
CA THR A 27 2.02 -4.06 6.95
C THR A 27 1.47 -3.73 8.34
N TYR A 28 0.16 -3.86 8.49
CA TYR A 28 -0.57 -3.78 9.75
C TYR A 28 -0.89 -5.20 10.19
N SER A 29 -0.28 -5.65 11.28
CA SER A 29 -0.44 -7.00 11.79
C SER A 29 -0.87 -7.01 13.25
N GLY A 30 -1.54 -8.08 13.65
CA GLY A 30 -1.96 -8.31 15.02
C GLY A 30 -2.51 -9.71 15.20
N GLN A 31 -2.97 -9.98 16.41
CA GLN A 31 -3.60 -11.24 16.79
C GLN A 31 -4.92 -10.92 17.52
N ILE A 32 -5.98 -11.65 17.21
CA ILE A 32 -7.32 -11.43 17.78
C ILE A 32 -7.68 -12.59 18.70
N HIS A 33 -7.92 -12.27 19.97
CA HIS A 33 -8.37 -13.23 20.98
C HIS A 33 -9.77 -12.86 21.50
N ASN A 34 -10.52 -13.86 21.94
CA ASN A 34 -11.75 -13.67 22.70
C ASN A 34 -11.42 -13.27 24.16
N PRO A 35 -12.41 -12.90 24.99
CA PRO A 35 -12.17 -12.56 26.40
C PRO A 35 -11.59 -13.70 27.26
N GLY A 36 -11.75 -14.95 26.84
CA GLY A 36 -11.15 -16.13 27.48
C GLY A 36 -9.67 -16.34 27.12
N GLY A 37 -9.15 -15.59 26.15
CA GLY A 37 -7.78 -15.71 25.64
C GLY A 37 -7.62 -16.69 24.48
N ASP A 38 -8.69 -17.31 23.98
CA ASP A 38 -8.60 -18.17 22.80
C ASP A 38 -8.48 -17.32 21.54
N ALA A 39 -7.66 -17.78 20.59
CA ALA A 39 -7.58 -17.18 19.27
C ALA A 39 -8.92 -17.28 18.53
N ILE A 40 -9.29 -16.19 17.85
CA ILE A 40 -10.46 -16.18 16.97
C ILE A 40 -9.99 -16.47 15.54
N ASP A 41 -10.33 -17.66 15.06
CA ASP A 41 -10.02 -18.11 13.70
C ASP A 41 -10.98 -17.51 12.66
N TYR A 42 -10.46 -17.31 11.44
CA TYR A 42 -11.23 -16.89 10.26
C TYR A 42 -12.11 -15.63 10.43
N ALA A 43 -11.80 -14.75 11.39
CA ALA A 43 -12.47 -13.47 11.57
C ALA A 43 -12.13 -12.53 10.41
N THR A 44 -13.12 -11.77 9.91
CA THR A 44 -12.86 -10.74 8.90
C THR A 44 -12.25 -9.51 9.56
N VAL A 45 -11.07 -9.08 9.07
CA VAL A 45 -10.37 -7.88 9.52
C VAL A 45 -10.36 -6.86 8.38
N VAL A 46 -10.82 -5.65 8.66
CA VAL A 46 -10.88 -4.55 7.71
C VAL A 46 -10.03 -3.39 8.21
N LEU A 47 -9.15 -2.88 7.35
CA LEU A 47 -8.39 -1.66 7.62
C LEU A 47 -9.07 -0.47 6.94
N LEU A 48 -9.39 0.55 7.74
CA LEU A 48 -10.03 1.78 7.28
C LEU A 48 -9.06 2.98 7.37
N GLN A 49 -9.22 3.91 6.43
CA GLN A 49 -8.70 5.27 6.52
C GLN A 49 -9.90 6.24 6.49
N GLY A 50 -10.26 6.78 7.65
CA GLY A 50 -11.57 7.39 7.84
C GLY A 50 -12.67 6.35 7.59
N ASP A 51 -13.60 6.66 6.68
CA ASP A 51 -14.70 5.75 6.32
C ASP A 51 -14.37 4.84 5.12
N ARG A 52 -13.17 4.94 4.55
CA ARG A 52 -12.75 4.18 3.37
C ARG A 52 -12.01 2.91 3.76
N GLN A 53 -12.46 1.76 3.26
CA GLN A 53 -11.66 0.54 3.30
C GLN A 53 -10.44 0.63 2.37
N ILE A 54 -9.27 0.35 2.94
CA ILE A 54 -7.98 0.40 2.23
C ILE A 54 -7.27 -0.96 2.19
N ALA A 55 -7.65 -1.91 3.05
CA ALA A 55 -7.25 -3.32 2.97
C ALA A 55 -8.25 -4.22 3.72
N GLY A 56 -8.18 -5.52 3.47
CA GLY A 56 -8.98 -6.51 4.19
C GLY A 56 -8.37 -7.90 4.09
N GLY A 57 -8.72 -8.76 5.05
CA GLY A 57 -8.25 -10.14 5.12
C GLY A 57 -8.98 -10.90 6.21
N THR A 58 -8.51 -12.10 6.50
CA THR A 58 -9.02 -12.93 7.59
C THR A 58 -7.91 -13.28 8.56
N THR A 59 -8.27 -13.60 9.80
CA THR A 59 -7.33 -14.24 10.72
C THR A 59 -7.03 -15.69 10.29
N ASP A 60 -5.85 -16.20 10.63
CA ASP A 60 -5.51 -17.62 10.55
C ASP A 60 -6.07 -18.41 11.75
N ASP A 61 -5.76 -19.70 11.85
CA ASP A 61 -6.17 -20.59 12.95
C ASP A 61 -5.59 -20.21 14.32
N ALA A 62 -4.52 -19.42 14.34
CA ALA A 62 -3.93 -18.83 15.53
C ALA A 62 -4.40 -17.38 15.77
N GLY A 63 -5.39 -16.89 15.02
CA GLY A 63 -5.97 -15.57 15.19
C GLY A 63 -5.11 -14.43 14.64
N ASN A 64 -4.04 -14.71 13.90
CA ASN A 64 -3.14 -13.69 13.35
C ASN A 64 -3.70 -13.10 12.06
N PHE A 65 -3.50 -11.80 11.87
CA PHE A 65 -3.73 -11.14 10.59
C PHE A 65 -2.52 -10.28 10.17
N ALA A 66 -2.35 -10.09 8.86
CA ALA A 66 -1.38 -9.15 8.30
C ALA A 66 -1.96 -8.48 7.04
N LEU A 67 -2.29 -7.20 7.14
CA LEU A 67 -2.89 -6.41 6.07
C LEU A 67 -1.85 -5.45 5.47
N LYS A 68 -1.74 -5.42 4.15
CA LYS A 68 -0.86 -4.50 3.43
C LYS A 68 -1.67 -3.34 2.88
N ALA A 69 -1.25 -2.12 3.17
CA ALA A 69 -1.83 -0.91 2.60
C ALA A 69 -0.75 0.12 2.29
N ASP A 70 -0.98 0.97 1.29
CA ASP A 70 -0.08 2.07 0.99
C ASP A 70 -0.01 3.03 2.19
N ARG A 71 1.18 3.58 2.48
CA ARG A 71 1.32 4.62 3.50
C ARG A 71 0.40 5.79 3.16
N GLY A 72 -0.66 5.97 3.95
CA GLY A 72 -1.48 7.17 3.90
C GLY A 72 -0.59 8.40 4.10
N ILE A 73 -0.74 9.41 3.24
CA ILE A 73 -0.09 10.70 3.47
C ILE A 73 -0.79 11.31 4.68
N ILE A 74 -0.10 11.31 5.83
CA ILE A 74 -0.49 12.10 7.01
C ILE A 74 -0.43 13.56 6.53
N HIS A 75 -1.60 14.17 6.29
CA HIS A 75 -1.71 15.60 6.02
C HIS A 75 -1.87 16.35 7.34
#